data_AF-A0A6B3DUH8-F1
#
_entry.id   AF-A0A6B3DUH8-F1
#
_cell.length_a   1.000
_cell.length_b   1.000
_cell.length_c   1.000
_cell.angle_alpha   90.00
_cell.angle_beta   90.00
_cell.angle_gamma   90.00
#
_symmetry.space_group_name_H-M   'P 1'
#
loop_
_entity.id
_entity.type
_entity.pdbx_description
1 polymer ?
#
loop_
_entity_poly.entity_id
_entity_poly.type
_entity_poly.pdbx_seq_one_letter_code
_entity_poly.pdbx_strand_id
1 'polypeptide(L)'
;MRTQVIAATGSGKTLIGTEVANRLSARRVLVLVPTLDLLIQTTRAWHRAGRHGAMVGVCSLRAEESDGIPCTTGPNELVSWVRKLETVTVFATYASVGLGIPQQAHAAGLPVFDLMVVDEAHRTSGDAGRPWAAVHDQSQLPAVRRPEEHFLLHLPQLDTQGPSPRTRGALSG
;
A
#
# COMPACT_ATOMS: atom_id res chain seq x y z
N MET A 1 4.34 11.99 17.19
CA MET A 1 4.73 10.56 17.30
C MET A 1 4.79 9.97 15.90
N ARG A 2 5.93 9.39 15.52
CA ARG A 2 6.16 8.72 14.24
C ARG A 2 6.14 7.21 14.51
N THR A 3 5.36 6.43 13.77
CA THR A 3 5.19 4.98 13.99
C THR A 3 5.73 4.21 12.80
N GLN A 4 6.79 3.43 13.04
CA GLN A 4 7.61 2.72 12.08
C GLN A 4 7.16 1.26 11.90
N VAL A 5 7.19 0.71 10.66
CA VAL A 5 6.90 -0.71 10.35
C VAL A 5 7.81 -1.16 9.20
N ILE A 6 8.75 -2.08 9.46
CA ILE A 6 9.47 -2.82 8.40
C ILE A 6 8.97 -4.26 8.38
N ALA A 7 8.80 -4.83 7.18
CA ALA A 7 8.54 -6.25 6.94
C ALA A 7 9.65 -6.84 6.04
N ALA A 8 9.90 -8.16 6.04
CA ALA A 8 10.88 -8.83 5.17
C ALA A 8 10.42 -8.90 3.69
N THR A 9 11.36 -8.95 2.74
CA THR A 9 11.12 -8.81 1.28
C THR A 9 10.53 -10.10 0.70
N GLY A 10 9.56 -9.95 -0.21
CA GLY A 10 8.84 -11.04 -0.87
C GLY A 10 7.42 -11.22 -0.32
N SER A 11 6.42 -10.66 -1.03
CA SER A 11 4.96 -10.76 -0.81
C SER A 11 4.39 -10.39 0.59
N GLY A 12 5.19 -10.42 1.65
CA GLY A 12 4.76 -10.20 3.04
C GLY A 12 4.61 -8.73 3.41
N LYS A 13 5.38 -7.81 2.80
CA LYS A 13 5.27 -6.36 3.10
C LYS A 13 3.93 -5.78 2.65
N THR A 14 3.47 -6.17 1.47
CA THR A 14 2.19 -5.73 0.91
C THR A 14 1.00 -6.19 1.76
N LEU A 15 1.04 -7.44 2.25
CA LEU A 15 0.08 -7.99 3.21
C LEU A 15 0.11 -7.24 4.55
N ILE A 16 1.31 -6.92 5.05
CA ILE A 16 1.47 -6.15 6.28
C ILE A 16 0.95 -4.72 6.11
N GLY A 17 1.14 -4.08 4.95
CA GLY A 17 0.58 -2.76 4.64
C GLY A 17 -0.95 -2.74 4.74
N THR A 18 -1.62 -3.72 4.14
CA THR A 18 -3.09 -3.86 4.22
C THR A 18 -3.56 -4.15 5.65
N GLU A 19 -2.89 -5.06 6.35
CA GLU A 19 -3.24 -5.43 7.73
C GLU A 19 -3.09 -4.23 8.68
N VAL A 20 -2.01 -3.46 8.54
CA VAL A 20 -1.79 -2.23 9.30
C VAL A 20 -2.87 -1.19 8.97
N ALA A 21 -3.21 -1.01 7.69
CA ALA A 21 -4.28 -0.10 7.28
C ALA A 21 -5.63 -0.48 7.92
N ASN A 22 -5.95 -1.78 7.94
CA ASN A 22 -7.19 -2.28 8.52
C ASN A 22 -7.20 -2.14 10.06
N ARG A 23 -6.13 -2.55 10.75
CA ARG A 23 -6.02 -2.42 12.22
C ARG A 23 -6.08 -0.98 12.69
N LEU A 24 -5.47 -0.07 11.95
CA LEU A 24 -5.51 1.37 12.26
C LEU A 24 -6.83 2.03 11.83
N SER A 25 -7.74 1.29 11.17
CA SER A 25 -8.93 1.83 10.54
C SER A 25 -8.61 3.06 9.68
N ALA A 26 -7.46 3.01 8.98
CA ALA A 26 -7.02 4.09 8.11
C ALA A 26 -8.06 4.27 7.00
N ARG A 27 -8.60 5.47 6.86
CA ARG A 27 -9.61 5.79 5.85
C ARG A 27 -8.93 6.10 4.53
N ARG A 28 -7.87 6.89 4.54
CA ARG A 28 -7.11 7.29 3.35
C ARG A 28 -5.71 6.72 3.43
N VAL A 29 -5.35 5.86 2.49
CA VAL A 29 -4.03 5.24 2.44
C VAL A 29 -3.35 5.55 1.12
N LEU A 30 -2.07 5.93 1.16
CA LEU A 30 -1.20 6.04 -0.02
C LEU A 30 -0.23 4.87 -0.02
N VAL A 31 -0.15 4.13 -1.12
CA VAL A 31 0.80 3.03 -1.31
C VAL A 31 1.75 3.40 -2.45
N LEU A 32 3.04 3.47 -2.14
CA LEU A 32 4.10 3.82 -3.09
C LEU A 32 4.87 2.57 -3.51
N VAL A 33 5.05 2.42 -4.81
CA VAL A 33 5.74 1.28 -5.42
C VAL A 33 6.74 1.76 -6.48
N PRO A 34 7.80 0.99 -6.79
CA PRO A 34 8.81 1.45 -7.72
C PRO A 34 8.46 1.26 -9.20
N THR A 35 7.55 0.34 -9.54
CA THR A 35 7.22 0.00 -10.94
C THR A 35 5.71 -0.19 -11.14
N LEU A 36 5.27 -0.11 -12.40
CA LEU A 36 3.89 -0.40 -12.79
C LEU A 36 3.53 -1.87 -12.55
N ASP A 37 4.42 -2.81 -12.83
CA ASP A 37 4.19 -4.23 -12.54
C ASP A 37 3.94 -4.47 -11.05
N LEU A 38 4.72 -3.82 -10.18
CA LEU A 38 4.50 -3.90 -8.74
C LEU A 38 3.22 -3.19 -8.30
N LEU A 39 2.80 -2.12 -8.98
CA LEU A 39 1.50 -1.50 -8.74
C LEU A 39 0.38 -2.53 -8.96
N ILE A 40 0.39 -3.21 -10.10
CA ILE A 40 -0.62 -4.23 -10.44
C ILE A 40 -0.61 -5.37 -9.41
N GLN A 41 0.58 -5.88 -9.07
CA GLN A 41 0.73 -6.94 -8.07
C GLN A 41 0.24 -6.50 -6.68
N THR A 42 0.51 -5.25 -6.32
CA THR A 42 0.11 -4.66 -5.03
C THR A 42 -1.40 -4.47 -4.98
N THR A 43 -2.03 -3.91 -6.02
CA THR A 43 -3.49 -3.79 -6.13
C THR A 43 -4.16 -5.16 -5.95
N ARG A 44 -3.69 -6.19 -6.66
CA ARG A 44 -4.17 -7.58 -6.52
C ARG A 44 -4.05 -8.12 -5.10
N ALA A 45 -2.95 -7.83 -4.43
CA ALA A 45 -2.72 -8.28 -3.06
C ALA A 45 -3.66 -7.56 -2.07
N TRP A 46 -3.88 -6.26 -2.25
CA TRP A 46 -4.79 -5.48 -1.43
C TRP A 46 -6.26 -5.90 -1.60
N HIS A 47 -6.68 -6.21 -2.83
CA HIS A 47 -7.99 -6.81 -3.10
C HIS A 47 -8.15 -8.16 -2.39
N ARG A 48 -7.19 -9.08 -2.57
CA ARG A 48 -7.23 -10.42 -1.95
C ARG A 48 -7.22 -10.37 -0.42
N ALA A 49 -6.55 -9.39 0.17
CA ALA A 49 -6.52 -9.16 1.61
C ALA A 49 -7.79 -8.48 2.16
N GLY A 50 -8.81 -8.25 1.33
CA GLY A 50 -10.10 -7.74 1.78
C GLY A 50 -10.07 -6.27 2.21
N ARG A 51 -9.17 -5.46 1.64
CA ARG A 51 -9.19 -4.01 1.91
C ARG A 51 -10.52 -3.43 1.44
N HIS A 52 -11.21 -2.75 2.35
CA HIS A 52 -12.47 -2.05 2.08
C HIS A 52 -12.24 -0.66 1.46
N GLY A 53 -13.24 -0.17 0.73
CA GLY A 53 -13.25 1.15 0.12
C GLY A 53 -12.76 1.17 -1.32
N ALA A 54 -12.72 2.36 -1.91
CA ALA A 54 -12.29 2.53 -3.29
C ALA A 54 -10.77 2.34 -3.43
N MET A 55 -10.35 1.85 -4.58
CA MET A 55 -8.94 1.78 -4.96
C MET A 55 -8.74 2.57 -6.24
N VAL A 56 -7.69 3.39 -6.29
CA VAL A 56 -7.36 4.22 -7.47
C VAL A 56 -5.86 4.24 -7.71
N GLY A 57 -5.45 4.37 -8.96
CA GLY A 57 -4.04 4.46 -9.35
C GLY A 57 -3.64 5.87 -9.78
N VAL A 58 -2.42 6.27 -9.44
CA VAL A 58 -1.75 7.45 -9.98
C VAL A 58 -0.69 6.96 -10.96
N CYS A 59 -1.12 6.62 -12.16
CA CYS A 59 -0.29 6.12 -13.26
C CYS A 59 -1.02 6.23 -14.60
N SER A 60 -0.33 5.86 -15.68
CA SER A 60 -0.85 5.91 -17.05
C SER A 60 -1.52 4.61 -17.51
N LEU A 61 -1.62 3.59 -16.65
CA LEU A 61 -2.28 2.33 -17.00
C LEU A 61 -3.78 2.56 -17.21
N ARG A 62 -4.41 1.74 -18.06
CA ARG A 62 -5.87 1.66 -18.12
C ARG A 62 -6.41 0.74 -17.04
N ALA A 63 -7.72 0.76 -16.82
CA ALA A 63 -8.36 -0.07 -15.79
C ALA A 63 -8.11 -1.56 -16.02
N GLU A 64 -8.13 -2.00 -17.28
CA GLU A 64 -7.93 -3.40 -17.68
C GLU A 64 -6.49 -3.88 -17.38
N GLU A 65 -5.54 -2.95 -17.36
CA GLU A 65 -4.12 -3.22 -17.10
C GLU A 65 -3.77 -3.08 -15.62
N SER A 66 -4.61 -2.42 -14.82
CA SER A 66 -4.36 -2.07 -13.42
C SER A 66 -5.19 -2.88 -12.41
N ASP A 67 -5.64 -4.08 -12.81
CA ASP A 67 -6.49 -4.94 -11.98
C ASP A 67 -7.88 -4.36 -11.70
N GLY A 68 -8.41 -3.58 -12.65
CA GLY A 68 -9.75 -3.03 -12.62
C GLY A 68 -9.90 -1.69 -11.90
N ILE A 69 -8.82 -1.13 -11.33
CA ILE A 69 -8.89 0.18 -10.66
C ILE A 69 -8.79 1.33 -11.68
N PRO A 70 -9.55 2.42 -11.52
CA PRO A 70 -9.34 3.61 -12.35
C PRO A 70 -7.98 4.24 -12.03
N CYS A 71 -7.29 4.72 -13.07
CA CYS A 71 -5.98 5.34 -12.97
C CYS A 71 -5.97 6.74 -13.61
N THR A 72 -5.20 7.66 -13.04
CA THR A 72 -5.03 9.02 -13.55
C THR A 72 -3.58 9.50 -13.47
N THR A 73 -3.19 10.38 -14.38
CA THR A 73 -1.96 11.20 -14.28
C THR A 73 -2.26 12.67 -13.93
N GLY A 74 -3.54 13.03 -13.77
CA GLY A 74 -4.01 14.38 -13.52
C GLY A 74 -4.23 14.66 -12.02
N PRO A 75 -3.54 15.66 -11.43
CA PRO A 75 -3.71 16.01 -10.03
C PRO A 75 -5.16 16.37 -9.65
N ASN A 76 -5.84 17.17 -10.48
CA ASN A 76 -7.21 17.61 -10.22
C ASN A 76 -8.23 16.46 -10.32
N GLU A 77 -8.00 15.51 -11.22
CA GLU A 77 -8.85 14.34 -11.34
C GLU A 77 -8.71 13.44 -10.11
N LEU A 78 -7.49 13.20 -9.64
CA LEU A 78 -7.22 12.49 -8.38
C LEU A 78 -7.95 13.15 -7.20
N VAL A 79 -7.89 14.47 -7.08
CA VAL A 79 -8.61 15.25 -6.06
C VAL A 79 -10.13 15.02 -6.17
N SER A 80 -10.67 15.06 -7.39
CA SER A 80 -12.12 14.92 -7.64
C SER A 80 -12.65 13.54 -7.24
N TRP A 81 -11.86 12.49 -7.43
CA TRP A 81 -12.20 11.13 -7.03
C TRP A 81 -12.10 10.98 -5.51
N VAL A 82 -10.95 11.34 -4.93
CA VAL A 82 -10.65 11.06 -3.52
C VAL A 82 -11.52 11.87 -2.56
N ARG A 83 -11.85 13.14 -2.85
CA ARG A 83 -12.60 14.00 -1.92
C ARG A 83 -14.01 13.50 -1.59
N LYS A 84 -14.60 12.69 -2.45
CA LYS A 84 -15.96 12.14 -2.28
C LYS A 84 -15.98 10.80 -1.55
N LEU A 85 -14.81 10.21 -1.29
CA LEU A 85 -14.69 8.85 -0.77
C LEU A 85 -14.35 8.89 0.72
N GLU A 86 -15.15 8.17 1.52
CA GLU A 86 -14.89 8.03 2.96
C GLU A 86 -13.69 7.12 3.24
N THR A 87 -13.52 6.06 2.45
CA THR A 87 -12.40 5.12 2.55
C THR A 87 -11.83 4.87 1.16
N VAL A 88 -10.53 5.13 0.99
CA VAL A 88 -9.82 5.02 -0.29
C VAL A 88 -8.35 4.61 -0.10
N THR A 89 -7.87 3.77 -1.00
CA THR A 89 -6.46 3.43 -1.16
C THR A 89 -5.97 3.95 -2.51
N VAL A 90 -4.94 4.80 -2.48
CA VAL A 90 -4.31 5.37 -3.66
C VAL A 90 -2.98 4.66 -3.88
N PHE A 91 -2.80 4.03 -5.04
CA PHE A 91 -1.54 3.41 -5.45
C PHE A 91 -0.79 4.37 -6.38
N ALA A 92 0.47 4.68 -6.10
CA ALA A 92 1.26 5.56 -6.94
C ALA A 92 2.66 4.98 -7.16
N THR A 93 3.23 5.25 -8.33
CA THR A 93 4.62 4.91 -8.58
C THR A 93 5.55 6.01 -8.07
N TYR A 94 6.80 5.66 -7.79
CA TYR A 94 7.85 6.67 -7.57
C TYR A 94 8.04 7.61 -8.75
N ALA A 95 7.79 7.15 -9.99
CA ALA A 95 7.81 8.03 -11.16
C ALA A 95 6.71 9.10 -11.07
N SER A 96 5.49 8.75 -10.67
CA SER A 96 4.39 9.70 -10.47
C SER A 96 4.67 10.73 -9.38
N VAL A 97 5.35 10.30 -8.31
CA VAL A 97 5.86 11.20 -7.25
C VAL A 97 6.95 12.12 -7.82
N GLY A 98 7.88 11.59 -8.62
CA GLY A 98 8.93 12.37 -9.25
C GLY A 98 8.42 13.40 -10.26
N LEU A 99 7.27 13.14 -10.88
CA LEU A 99 6.54 14.08 -11.74
C LEU A 99 5.71 15.10 -10.94
N GLY A 100 5.66 14.99 -9.61
CA GLY A 100 4.96 15.93 -8.75
C GLY A 100 3.44 15.75 -8.69
N ILE A 101 2.88 14.64 -9.21
CA ILE A 101 1.43 14.50 -9.37
C ILE A 101 0.72 14.48 -7.99
N PRO A 102 1.11 13.64 -7.03
CA PRO A 102 0.50 13.68 -5.70
C PRO A 102 0.71 15.01 -4.95
N GLN A 103 1.86 15.66 -5.14
CA GLN A 103 2.20 16.95 -4.52
C GLN A 103 1.28 18.06 -5.04
N GLN A 104 1.11 18.14 -6.36
CA GLN A 104 0.19 19.06 -7.00
C GLN A 104 -1.26 18.77 -6.58
N ALA A 105 -1.61 17.50 -6.38
CA ALA A 105 -2.94 17.12 -5.90
C ALA A 105 -3.17 17.63 -4.47
N HIS A 106 -2.19 17.50 -3.57
CA HIS A 106 -2.25 18.10 -2.23
C HIS A 106 -2.37 19.62 -2.28
N ALA A 107 -1.60 20.30 -3.13
CA ALA A 107 -1.74 21.75 -3.34
C ALA A 107 -3.13 22.14 -3.86
N ALA A 108 -3.77 21.27 -4.65
CA ALA A 108 -5.14 21.43 -5.16
C ALA A 108 -6.24 20.96 -4.18
N GLY A 109 -5.89 20.58 -2.95
CA GLY A 109 -6.86 20.23 -1.90
C GLY A 109 -7.14 18.73 -1.77
N LEU A 110 -6.23 17.86 -2.18
CA LEU A 110 -6.26 16.44 -1.82
C LEU A 110 -6.15 16.30 -0.29
N PRO A 111 -7.11 15.61 0.37
CA PRO A 111 -7.04 15.38 1.81
C PRO A 111 -5.77 14.62 2.22
N VAL A 112 -5.30 14.88 3.44
CA VAL A 112 -4.13 14.20 4.01
C VAL A 112 -4.40 12.69 4.15
N PHE A 113 -3.39 11.88 3.85
CA PHE A 113 -3.45 10.44 4.04
C PHE A 113 -3.28 10.07 5.52
N ASP A 114 -4.06 9.13 6.02
CA ASP A 114 -3.96 8.63 7.39
C ASP A 114 -2.74 7.71 7.56
N LEU A 115 -2.38 7.01 6.48
CA LEU A 115 -1.25 6.10 6.39
C LEU A 115 -0.59 6.21 5.01
N MET A 116 0.74 6.20 4.99
CA MET A 116 1.52 5.97 3.78
C MET A 116 2.26 4.65 3.91
N VAL A 117 2.24 3.80 2.89
CA VAL A 117 2.98 2.54 2.80
C VAL A 117 3.99 2.68 1.67
N VAL A 118 5.25 2.39 1.94
CA VAL A 118 6.35 2.55 0.97
C VAL A 118 6.97 1.18 0.72
N ASP A 119 6.78 0.64 -0.47
CA ASP A 119 7.33 -0.66 -0.85
C ASP A 119 8.73 -0.51 -1.46
N GLU A 120 9.60 -1.48 -1.22
CA GLU A 120 10.99 -1.44 -1.67
C GLU A 120 11.72 -0.15 -1.22
N ALA A 121 11.41 0.38 -0.04
CA ALA A 121 11.97 1.62 0.50
C ALA A 121 13.51 1.62 0.59
N HIS A 122 14.15 0.46 0.68
CA HIS A 122 15.60 0.35 0.60
C HIS A 122 16.17 0.80 -0.76
N ARG A 123 15.36 0.82 -1.83
CA ARG A 123 15.73 1.41 -3.13
C ARG A 123 15.68 2.94 -3.11
N THR A 124 15.06 3.54 -2.09
CA THR A 124 15.02 4.99 -1.87
C THR A 124 16.06 5.47 -0.85
N SER A 125 16.49 4.59 0.07
CA SER A 125 17.59 4.82 1.02
C SER A 125 18.96 4.81 0.34
N GLY A 126 19.42 5.95 -0.20
CA GLY A 126 20.82 6.07 -0.66
C GLY A 126 21.17 7.27 -1.54
N ASP A 127 20.20 7.82 -2.29
CA ASP A 127 20.46 8.90 -3.27
C ASP A 127 19.52 10.08 -3.03
N ALA A 128 19.94 11.04 -2.20
CA ALA A 128 19.20 12.27 -1.88
C ALA A 128 18.91 13.18 -3.11
N GLY A 129 19.50 12.88 -4.28
CA GLY A 129 19.38 13.68 -5.50
C GLY A 129 18.33 13.20 -6.51
N ARG A 130 17.55 12.16 -6.20
CA ARG A 130 16.61 11.56 -7.17
C ARG A 130 15.15 11.94 -6.93
N PRO A 131 14.27 11.85 -7.94
CA PRO A 131 12.90 12.41 -7.91
C PRO A 131 11.99 11.90 -6.78
N TRP A 132 12.34 10.78 -6.15
CA TRP A 132 11.61 10.17 -5.04
C TRP A 132 12.01 10.68 -3.65
N ALA A 133 12.97 11.60 -3.53
CA ALA A 133 13.29 12.23 -2.24
C ALA A 133 12.05 12.89 -1.58
N ALA A 134 11.08 13.32 -2.39
CA ALA A 134 9.80 13.86 -1.93
C ALA A 134 8.98 12.87 -1.08
N VAL A 135 9.23 11.56 -1.16
CA VAL A 135 8.60 10.54 -0.30
C VAL A 135 8.95 10.77 1.18
N HIS A 136 10.16 11.25 1.45
CA HIS A 136 10.63 11.50 2.81
C HIS A 136 10.26 12.90 3.34
N ASP A 137 9.84 13.83 2.47
CA ASP A 137 9.46 15.21 2.84
C ASP A 137 7.97 15.32 3.19
N GLN A 138 7.66 15.74 4.42
CA GLN A 138 6.29 15.91 4.92
C GLN A 138 5.56 17.10 4.30
N SER A 139 6.30 18.11 3.83
CA SER A 139 5.72 19.25 3.12
C SER A 139 5.29 18.89 1.70
N GLN A 140 5.92 17.87 1.11
CA GLN A 140 5.65 17.42 -0.26
C GLN A 140 4.56 16.34 -0.28
N LEU A 141 4.61 15.35 0.63
CA LEU A 141 3.62 14.27 0.70
C LEU A 141 3.03 14.09 2.12
N PRO A 142 2.06 14.94 2.53
CA PRO A 142 1.50 14.88 3.87
C PRO A 142 0.84 13.52 4.19
N ALA A 143 1.34 12.85 5.23
CA ALA A 143 0.72 11.66 5.82
C ALA A 143 0.76 11.71 7.36
N VAL A 144 -0.33 11.33 8.03
CA VAL A 144 -0.41 11.35 9.51
C VAL A 144 0.52 10.33 10.14
N ARG A 145 0.71 9.16 9.50
CA ARG A 145 1.65 8.11 9.94
C ARG A 145 2.43 7.56 8.74
N ARG A 146 3.74 7.38 8.93
CA ARG A 146 4.65 6.77 7.96
C ARG A 146 5.51 5.68 8.63
N PRO A 147 5.60 4.49 8.05
CA PRO A 147 6.62 3.52 8.40
C PRO A 147 7.99 3.91 7.82
N GLU A 148 8.99 4.04 8.69
CA GLU A 148 10.43 4.20 8.39
C GLU A 148 11.23 3.21 9.26
N GLU A 149 12.55 3.19 9.17
CA GLU A 149 13.43 2.05 9.45
C GLU A 149 13.53 1.51 10.92
N HIS A 150 12.86 0.39 11.26
CA HIS A 150 13.31 -0.79 12.09
C HIS A 150 12.19 -1.39 12.99
N PHE A 151 11.67 -2.59 12.69
CA PHE A 151 11.09 -3.54 13.68
C PHE A 151 10.92 -4.95 13.06
N LEU A 152 11.10 -6.01 13.86
CA LEU A 152 10.86 -7.41 13.48
C LEU A 152 9.53 -7.85 14.11
N LEU A 153 8.44 -7.96 13.34
CA LEU A 153 7.22 -8.65 13.79
C LEU A 153 7.36 -10.14 13.49
N HIS A 154 7.63 -10.94 14.52
CA HIS A 154 7.51 -12.38 14.47
C HIS A 154 6.02 -12.73 14.27
N LEU A 155 5.63 -13.01 13.03
CA LEU A 155 4.37 -13.68 12.76
C LEU A 155 4.53 -15.13 13.24
N PRO A 156 3.68 -15.66 14.14
CA PRO A 156 3.62 -17.10 14.32
C PRO A 156 3.26 -17.68 12.95
N GLN A 157 4.11 -18.59 12.46
CA GLN A 157 3.79 -19.42 11.30
C GLN A 157 2.41 -20.03 11.58
N LEU A 158 1.43 -19.78 10.72
CA LEU A 158 0.20 -20.57 10.74
C LEU A 158 0.63 -21.98 10.34
N ASP A 159 0.86 -22.84 11.33
CA ASP A 159 0.99 -24.28 11.13
C ASP A 159 -0.28 -24.74 10.42
N THR A 160 -0.17 -24.99 9.13
CA THR A 160 -1.13 -25.80 8.39
C THR A 160 -0.95 -27.25 8.84
N GLN A 161 -1.37 -27.56 10.06
CA GLN A 161 -1.68 -28.93 10.46
C GLN A 161 -3.20 -29.03 10.58
N GLY A 162 -3.83 -29.42 9.47
CA GLY A 162 -5.21 -29.88 9.49
C GLY A 162 -5.35 -31.09 10.41
N PRO A 163 -6.50 -31.29 11.08
CA PRO A 163 -6.71 -32.41 11.98
C PRO A 163 -6.59 -33.73 11.20
N SER A 164 -5.64 -34.58 11.61
CA SER A 164 -5.56 -35.97 11.17
C SER A 164 -6.86 -36.70 11.50
N PRO A 165 -7.50 -37.39 10.53
CA PRO A 165 -8.71 -38.15 10.81
C PRO A 165 -8.37 -39.38 11.66
N ARG A 166 -8.95 -39.44 12.86
CA ARG A 166 -8.89 -40.62 13.73
C ARG A 166 -9.62 -41.79 13.04
N THR A 167 -8.87 -42.76 12.56
CA THR A 167 -9.41 -44.07 12.17
C THR A 167 -9.89 -44.80 13.43
N ARG A 168 -11.20 -44.88 13.62
CA ARG A 168 -11.83 -45.93 14.43
C ARG A 168 -11.84 -47.20 13.58
N GLY A 169 -10.99 -48.16 13.93
CA GLY A 169 -11.10 -49.55 13.50
C GLY A 169 -11.16 -50.43 14.73
N ALA A 170 -12.35 -50.97 15.00
CA ALA A 170 -12.61 -51.93 16.06
C ALA A 170 -12.48 -53.36 15.52
N LEU A 171 -12.25 -54.30 16.44
CA LEU A 171 -12.52 -55.75 16.38
C LEU A 171 -11.51 -56.64 15.62
N SER A 172 -10.87 -57.53 16.40
CA SER A 172 -10.87 -59.00 16.28
C SER A 172 -10.34 -59.55 17.62
N GLY A 173 -10.94 -60.52 18.33
CA GLY A 173 -11.67 -61.67 17.81
C GLY A 173 -10.67 -62.77 17.50
#